data_AF-A0A0N5CXL7-F1
#
_entry.id   AF-A0A0N5CXL7-F1
#
_cell.length_a   1.000
_cell.length_b   1.000
_cell.length_c   1.000
_cell.angle_alpha   90.00
_cell.angle_beta   90.00
_cell.angle_gamma   90.00
#
_symmetry.space_group_name_H-M   'P 1'
#
loop_
_entity.id
_entity.type
_entity.pdbx_description
1 polymer ?
#
loop_
_entity_poly.entity_id
_entity_poly.type
_entity_poly.pdbx_seq_one_letter_code
_entity_poly.pdbx_strand_id
1 'polypeptide(L)'
;MSQLLCRLLSVTRGDLTRIRLNAMSRTFNTGQVRRTQVTTDYDEEADDRDRFKYDKYYNAAVAVGTPIMLSILIYMAYLGHTLEEHFDQDKYINYPYLTIRRNPLPWGDGNHALFHNKEKNYVPGVGFEKKQEKHH
;
A
#
# COMPACT_ATOMS: atom_id res chain seq x y z
N MET A 1 41.77 -20.65 17.01
CA MET A 1 40.33 -20.39 17.16
C MET A 1 40.14 -19.45 18.35
N SER A 2 39.79 -18.20 18.05
CA SER A 2 39.99 -17.01 18.88
C SER A 2 39.21 -17.03 20.20
N GLN A 3 39.89 -16.74 21.32
CA GLN A 3 39.27 -16.61 22.65
C GLN A 3 38.26 -15.45 22.77
N LEU A 4 38.19 -14.57 21.75
CA LEU A 4 37.23 -13.48 21.68
C LEU A 4 35.82 -13.96 21.28
N LEU A 5 35.70 -15.05 20.52
CA LEU A 5 34.42 -15.63 20.12
C LEU A 5 33.69 -16.31 21.28
N CYS A 6 34.44 -16.93 22.21
CA CYS A 6 33.86 -17.59 23.39
C CYS A 6 33.34 -16.61 24.45
N ARG A 7 33.88 -15.38 24.50
CA ARG A 7 33.39 -14.34 25.41
C ARG A 7 32.14 -13.62 24.89
N LEU A 8 31.94 -13.56 23.57
CA LEU A 8 30.72 -13.00 22.98
C LEU A 8 29.51 -13.97 23.07
N LEU A 9 29.76 -15.28 23.06
CA LEU A 9 28.71 -16.30 23.17
C LEU A 9 28.32 -16.66 24.61
N SER A 10 29.11 -16.28 25.63
CA SER A 10 28.75 -16.51 27.04
C SER A 10 27.89 -15.41 27.65
N VAL A 11 27.90 -14.20 27.07
CA VAL A 11 27.10 -13.04 27.55
C VAL A 11 25.63 -13.13 27.14
N THR A 12 25.26 -13.98 26.18
CA THR A 12 23.87 -14.07 25.69
C THR A 12 23.02 -15.15 26.37
N ARG A 13 23.56 -15.89 27.36
CA ARG A 13 22.83 -16.96 28.06
C ARG A 13 22.43 -16.65 29.51
N GLY A 14 22.90 -15.55 30.09
CA GLY A 14 22.63 -15.20 31.50
C GLY A 14 21.48 -14.23 31.73
N ASP A 15 21.30 -13.24 30.85
CA ASP A 15 20.54 -12.03 31.21
C ASP A 15 19.09 -11.98 30.69
N LEU A 16 18.62 -13.01 29.97
CA LEU A 16 17.25 -13.04 29.46
C LEU A 16 16.21 -13.70 30.40
N THR A 17 16.61 -14.17 31.59
CA THR A 17 15.71 -14.93 32.48
C THR A 17 15.08 -14.10 33.61
N ARG A 18 15.24 -12.77 33.63
CA ARG A 18 14.67 -11.91 34.69
C ARG A 18 13.97 -10.66 34.17
N ILE A 19 13.32 -10.70 33.01
CA ILE A 19 12.28 -9.72 32.71
C ILE A 19 10.97 -10.27 33.28
N ARG A 20 10.74 -10.01 34.57
CA ARG A 20 9.45 -10.24 35.22
C ARG A 20 8.47 -9.22 34.64
N LEU A 21 7.77 -9.60 33.58
CA LEU A 21 6.61 -8.84 33.10
C LEU A 21 5.59 -8.85 34.24
N ASN A 22 5.47 -7.72 34.94
CA ASN A 22 4.31 -7.47 35.76
C ASN A 22 3.13 -7.38 34.79
N ALA A 23 2.41 -8.49 34.62
CA ALA A 23 1.11 -8.48 33.99
C ALA A 23 0.20 -7.59 34.85
N MET A 24 0.14 -6.30 34.52
CA MET A 24 -0.84 -5.39 35.08
C MET A 24 -2.18 -5.79 34.47
N SER A 25 -2.89 -6.69 35.14
CA SER A 25 -4.30 -6.96 34.87
C SER A 25 -5.04 -5.66 35.19
N ARG A 26 -5.18 -4.78 34.21
CA ARG A 26 -6.14 -3.68 34.27
C ARG A 26 -7.52 -4.32 34.21
N THR A 27 -8.07 -4.66 35.37
CA THR A 27 -9.49 -4.93 35.51
C THR A 27 -10.19 -3.60 35.25
N PHE A 28 -10.64 -3.39 34.01
CA PHE A 28 -11.52 -2.28 33.70
C PHE A 28 -12.83 -2.53 34.44
N ASN A 29 -13.08 -1.75 35.49
CA ASN A 29 -14.36 -1.72 36.16
C ASN A 29 -15.36 -1.11 35.16
N THR A 30 -16.18 -1.94 34.52
CA THR A 30 -17.29 -1.51 33.65
C THR A 30 -18.49 -1.01 34.48
N GLY A 31 -18.25 -0.62 35.73
CA GLY A 31 -19.22 -0.09 36.67
C GLY A 31 -19.92 1.15 36.12
N GLN A 32 -21.11 0.88 35.59
CA GLN A 32 -22.23 1.80 35.40
C GLN A 32 -22.09 2.82 34.27
N VAL A 33 -22.12 2.30 33.04
CA VAL A 33 -22.84 3.01 31.98
C VAL A 33 -24.33 2.94 32.34
N ARG A 34 -24.84 4.02 32.94
CA ARG A 34 -26.27 4.19 33.20
C ARG A 34 -26.96 4.28 31.83
N ARG A 35 -27.51 3.18 31.33
CA ARG A 35 -28.36 3.14 30.13
C ARG A 35 -29.56 4.04 30.36
N THR A 36 -29.52 5.27 29.87
CA THR A 36 -30.72 6.05 29.62
C THR A 36 -31.45 5.34 28.48
N GLN A 37 -32.47 4.55 28.82
CA GLN A 37 -33.34 3.91 27.83
C GLN A 37 -34.11 5.01 27.11
N VAL A 38 -33.67 5.34 25.89
CA VAL A 38 -34.55 6.00 24.93
C VAL A 38 -35.53 4.92 24.49
N THR A 39 -36.77 4.97 24.97
CA THR A 39 -37.84 4.04 24.60
C THR A 39 -38.37 4.40 23.21
N THR A 40 -37.52 4.21 22.22
CA THR A 40 -37.97 3.99 20.87
C THR A 40 -38.42 2.52 20.81
N ASP A 41 -39.51 2.25 20.09
CA ASP A 41 -40.05 0.91 19.85
C ASP A 41 -39.05 0.14 18.96
N TYR A 42 -37.96 -0.31 19.57
CA TYR A 42 -36.89 -1.03 18.91
C TYR A 42 -37.21 -2.53 18.99
N ASP A 43 -37.54 -3.12 17.85
CA ASP A 43 -37.73 -4.56 17.72
C ASP A 43 -36.37 -5.28 17.73
N GLU A 44 -35.84 -5.56 18.93
CA GLU A 44 -34.55 -6.23 19.13
C GLU A 44 -34.46 -7.58 18.38
N GLU A 45 -35.56 -8.33 18.33
CA GLU A 45 -35.64 -9.59 17.58
C GLU A 45 -35.60 -9.40 16.05
N ALA A 46 -36.17 -8.30 15.54
CA ALA A 46 -36.08 -7.98 14.12
C ALA A 46 -34.64 -7.57 13.74
N ASP A 47 -34.00 -6.76 14.58
CA ASP A 47 -32.59 -6.34 14.40
C ASP A 47 -31.64 -7.55 14.46
N ASP A 48 -31.82 -8.48 15.40
CA ASP A 48 -30.99 -9.69 15.50
C ASP A 48 -31.10 -10.60 14.26
N ARG A 49 -32.31 -10.74 13.69
CA ARG A 49 -32.52 -11.52 12.45
C ARG A 49 -31.84 -10.86 11.25
N ASP A 50 -31.97 -9.56 11.14
CA ASP A 50 -31.34 -8.80 10.06
C ASP A 50 -29.82 -8.80 10.22
N ARG A 51 -29.31 -8.61 11.43
CA ARG A 51 -27.88 -8.67 11.76
C ARG A 51 -27.26 -10.00 11.38
N PHE A 52 -27.89 -11.13 11.75
CA PHE A 52 -27.42 -12.46 11.37
C PHE A 52 -27.31 -12.61 9.84
N LYS A 53 -28.29 -12.06 9.11
CA LYS A 53 -28.31 -12.06 7.65
C LYS A 53 -27.17 -11.21 7.08
N TYR A 54 -27.04 -9.95 7.51
CA TYR A 54 -26.00 -9.02 7.05
C TYR A 54 -24.59 -9.49 7.39
N ASP A 55 -24.37 -10.03 8.58
CA ASP A 55 -23.07 -10.56 9.00
C ASP A 55 -22.61 -11.72 8.12
N LYS A 56 -23.53 -12.61 7.73
CA LYS A 56 -23.21 -13.71 6.80
C LYS A 56 -22.80 -13.19 5.42
N TYR A 57 -23.53 -12.21 4.87
CA TYR A 57 -23.19 -11.60 3.58
C TYR A 57 -21.88 -10.81 3.64
N TYR A 58 -21.68 -10.01 4.67
CA TYR A 58 -20.46 -9.23 4.88
C TYR A 58 -19.24 -10.14 5.02
N ASN A 59 -19.33 -11.17 5.88
CA ASN A 59 -18.23 -12.12 6.08
C ASN A 59 -17.92 -12.90 4.80
N ALA A 60 -18.93 -13.31 4.03
CA ALA A 60 -18.71 -13.95 2.73
C ALA A 60 -18.06 -13.01 1.72
N ALA A 61 -18.53 -11.76 1.62
CA ALA A 61 -17.97 -10.77 0.71
C ALA A 61 -16.51 -10.44 1.05
N VAL A 62 -16.18 -10.27 2.33
CA VAL A 62 -14.83 -9.94 2.78
C VAL A 62 -13.89 -11.14 2.72
N ALA A 63 -14.34 -12.32 3.19
CA ALA A 63 -13.49 -13.50 3.26
C ALA A 63 -13.27 -14.16 1.90
N VAL A 64 -14.22 -14.03 0.96
CA VAL A 64 -14.17 -14.70 -0.34
C VAL A 64 -14.15 -13.71 -1.50
N GLY A 65 -15.08 -12.75 -1.52
CA GLY A 65 -15.20 -11.78 -2.61
C GLY A 65 -13.96 -10.89 -2.76
N THR A 66 -13.51 -10.28 -1.67
CA THR A 66 -12.35 -9.37 -1.67
C THR A 66 -11.06 -10.05 -2.14
N PRO A 67 -10.62 -11.21 -1.61
CA PRO A 67 -9.37 -11.82 -2.07
C PRO A 67 -9.46 -12.30 -3.53
N ILE A 68 -10.60 -12.82 -3.98
CA ILE A 68 -10.76 -13.25 -5.37
C ILE A 68 -10.64 -12.04 -6.31
N MET A 69 -11.38 -10.96 -6.04
CA MET A 69 -11.31 -9.74 -6.85
C MET A 69 -9.90 -9.14 -6.87
N LEU A 70 -9.26 -9.01 -5.70
CA LEU A 70 -7.89 -8.50 -5.62
C LEU A 70 -6.90 -9.40 -6.35
N SER A 71 -7.02 -10.73 -6.22
CA SER A 71 -6.13 -11.67 -6.91
C SER A 71 -6.23 -11.55 -8.42
N ILE A 72 -7.45 -11.39 -8.96
CA ILE A 72 -7.68 -11.24 -10.39
C ILE A 72 -7.12 -9.90 -10.86
N LEU A 73 -7.41 -8.81 -10.15
CA LEU A 73 -6.91 -7.47 -10.52
C LEU A 73 -5.38 -7.39 -10.50
N ILE A 74 -4.76 -7.93 -9.44
CA ILE A 74 -3.30 -7.95 -9.31
C ILE A 74 -2.69 -8.81 -10.42
N TYR A 75 -3.27 -9.98 -10.70
CA TYR A 75 -2.76 -10.87 -11.74
C TYR A 75 -2.86 -10.24 -13.13
N MET A 76 -3.98 -9.60 -13.46
CA MET A 76 -4.15 -8.90 -14.74
C MET A 76 -3.23 -7.70 -14.87
N ALA A 77 -3.05 -6.92 -13.80
CA ALA A 77 -2.10 -5.81 -13.79
C ALA A 77 -0.64 -6.30 -13.95
N TYR A 78 -0.29 -7.41 -13.31
CA TYR A 78 1.02 -8.05 -13.46
C TYR A 78 1.25 -8.51 -14.89
N LEU A 79 0.31 -9.26 -15.48
CA LEU A 79 0.39 -9.69 -16.87
C LEU A 79 0.51 -8.49 -17.82
N GLY A 80 -0.33 -7.48 -17.63
CA GLY A 80 -0.28 -6.24 -18.40
C GLY A 80 1.11 -5.61 -18.33
N HIS A 81 1.68 -5.45 -17.13
CA HIS A 81 3.02 -4.90 -16.96
C HIS A 81 4.13 -5.73 -17.63
N THR A 82 4.04 -7.07 -17.55
CA THR A 82 5.06 -7.97 -18.15
C THR A 82 4.95 -8.09 -19.67
N LEU A 83 3.74 -7.99 -20.22
CA LEU A 83 3.48 -8.14 -21.66
C LEU A 83 3.52 -6.80 -22.39
N GLU A 84 3.42 -5.68 -21.69
CA GLU A 84 3.50 -4.35 -22.28
C GLU A 84 4.92 -4.10 -22.79
N GLU A 85 5.12 -4.36 -24.09
CA GLU A 85 6.25 -3.83 -24.83
C GLU A 85 6.20 -2.31 -24.71
N HIS A 86 7.12 -1.76 -23.92
CA HIS A 86 7.26 -0.33 -23.75
C HIS A 86 7.47 0.32 -25.11
N PHE A 87 6.74 1.41 -25.39
CA PHE A 87 6.85 2.17 -26.64
C PHE A 87 8.31 2.37 -27.06
N ASP A 88 8.69 1.82 -28.20
CA ASP A 88 10.02 1.98 -28.75
C ASP A 88 10.30 3.47 -29.01
N GLN A 89 11.30 4.01 -28.30
CA GLN A 89 11.76 5.40 -28.44
C GLN A 89 12.20 5.75 -29.88
N ASP A 90 12.53 4.75 -30.69
CA ASP A 90 13.17 4.91 -32.01
C ASP A 90 12.32 5.74 -32.99
N LYS A 91 11.02 5.88 -32.74
CA LYS A 91 10.10 6.67 -33.59
C LYS A 91 9.78 8.05 -33.01
N TYR A 92 10.77 8.76 -32.47
CA TYR A 92 10.55 10.12 -31.99
C TYR A 92 10.14 11.07 -33.14
N ILE A 93 8.93 11.63 -33.04
CA ILE A 93 8.44 12.70 -33.93
C ILE A 93 8.03 13.87 -33.04
N ASN A 94 8.66 15.02 -33.24
CA ASN A 94 8.29 16.23 -32.52
C ASN A 94 6.97 16.78 -33.09
N TYR A 95 5.88 16.45 -32.42
CA TYR A 95 4.58 17.03 -32.74
C TYR A 95 4.44 18.41 -32.08
N PRO A 96 4.06 19.46 -32.84
CA PRO A 96 4.03 20.83 -32.33
C PRO A 96 2.96 21.07 -31.25
N TYR A 97 2.00 20.15 -31.12
CA TYR A 97 0.93 20.21 -30.11
C TYR A 97 1.25 19.44 -28.83
N LEU A 98 2.31 18.62 -28.81
CA LEU A 98 2.71 17.87 -27.62
C LEU A 98 3.79 18.65 -26.85
N THR A 99 3.76 18.53 -25.52
CA THR A 99 4.70 19.20 -24.58
C THR A 99 4.92 20.70 -24.78
N ILE A 100 3.91 21.44 -25.27
CA ILE A 100 3.99 22.91 -25.35
C ILE A 100 4.26 23.50 -23.95
N ARG A 101 5.26 24.39 -23.88
CA ARG A 101 5.57 25.19 -22.69
C ARG A 101 5.41 26.67 -23.04
N ARG A 102 4.48 27.36 -22.38
CA ARG A 102 4.31 28.82 -22.52
C ARG A 102 5.14 29.58 -21.50
N ASN A 103 5.18 29.06 -20.27
CA ASN A 103 5.95 29.59 -19.15
C ASN A 103 6.80 28.44 -18.57
N PRO A 104 7.97 28.75 -17.97
CA PRO A 104 8.74 27.77 -17.24
C PRO A 104 7.95 27.26 -16.03
N LEU A 105 8.10 25.98 -15.72
CA LEU A 105 7.52 25.34 -14.54
C LEU A 105 8.20 25.87 -13.26
N PRO A 106 7.48 25.95 -12.13
CA PRO A 106 8.01 26.58 -10.91
C PRO A 106 8.99 25.70 -10.11
N TRP A 107 9.55 24.64 -10.70
CA TRP A 107 10.48 23.71 -10.05
C TRP A 107 11.56 23.23 -11.02
N GLY A 108 12.64 22.68 -10.46
CA GLY A 108 13.73 22.08 -11.24
C GLY A 108 14.36 23.09 -12.20
N ASP A 109 14.41 22.72 -13.48
CA ASP A 109 14.92 23.53 -14.59
C ASP A 109 13.84 24.33 -15.31
N GLY A 110 12.58 24.22 -14.88
CA GLY A 110 11.43 24.84 -15.51
C GLY A 110 10.95 24.18 -16.80
N ASN A 111 11.61 23.13 -17.30
CA ASN A 111 11.22 22.46 -18.54
C ASN A 111 10.63 21.05 -18.27
N HIS A 112 11.12 20.40 -17.22
CA HIS A 112 10.69 19.06 -16.81
C HIS A 112 9.39 19.04 -16.01
N ALA A 113 8.47 18.16 -16.39
CA ALA A 113 7.28 17.88 -15.61
C ALA A 113 7.64 17.31 -14.22
N LEU A 114 6.74 17.43 -13.26
CA LEU A 114 6.96 16.96 -11.87
C LEU A 114 7.31 15.47 -11.82
N PHE A 115 6.63 14.65 -12.64
CA PHE A 115 6.90 13.23 -12.80
C PHE A 115 7.54 12.98 -14.17
N HIS A 116 8.81 13.39 -14.31
CA HIS A 116 9.57 13.19 -15.54
C HIS A 116 10.35 11.87 -15.49
N ASN A 117 10.10 11.01 -16.47
CA ASN A 117 10.95 9.86 -16.75
C ASN A 117 11.88 10.19 -17.93
N LYS A 118 13.20 10.23 -17.69
CA LYS A 118 14.22 10.58 -18.69
C LYS A 118 14.23 9.69 -19.93
N GLU A 119 13.77 8.46 -19.76
CA GLU A 119 13.66 7.48 -20.85
C GLU A 119 12.30 7.64 -21.55
N LYS A 120 11.19 7.65 -20.82
CA LYS A 120 9.86 7.59 -21.48
C LYS A 120 9.26 8.94 -21.88
N ASN A 121 9.67 10.02 -21.24
CA ASN A 121 9.12 11.36 -21.48
C ASN A 121 10.17 12.20 -22.19
N TYR A 122 9.76 12.81 -23.30
CA TYR A 122 10.65 13.70 -24.03
C TYR A 122 10.47 15.15 -23.58
N VAL A 123 11.50 15.96 -23.83
CA VAL A 123 11.57 17.36 -23.46
C VAL A 123 11.59 18.22 -24.73
N PRO A 124 10.82 19.32 -24.80
CA PRO A 124 10.87 20.24 -25.93
C PRO A 124 12.29 20.73 -26.20
N GLY A 125 12.75 20.60 -27.45
CA GLY A 125 14.07 21.07 -27.90
C GLY A 125 15.23 20.10 -27.67
N VAL A 126 15.14 19.20 -26.68
CA VAL A 126 16.20 18.22 -26.36
C VAL A 126 15.85 16.81 -26.86
N GLY A 127 14.56 16.44 -26.85
CA GLY A 127 14.12 15.07 -27.16
C GLY A 127 14.14 14.16 -25.94
N PHE A 128 14.40 12.86 -26.12
CA PHE A 128 14.60 11.92 -25.03
C PHE A 128 16.00 12.09 -24.43
N GLU A 129 16.08 12.22 -23.10
CA GLU A 129 17.35 12.49 -22.42
C GLU A 129 18.24 11.24 -22.30
N LYS A 130 17.61 10.06 -22.26
CA LYS A 130 18.29 8.76 -22.19
C LYS A 130 17.71 7.79 -23.20
N LYS A 131 18.57 6.96 -23.78
CA LYS A 131 18.13 5.81 -24.55
C LYS A 131 17.55 4.77 -23.60
N GLN A 132 16.43 4.20 -23.98
CA GLN A 132 15.77 3.13 -23.26
C GLN A 132 16.62 1.87 -23.41
N GLU A 133 17.14 1.38 -22.29
CA GLU A 133 17.79 0.08 -22.26
C GLU A 133 16.72 -0.99 -22.44
N LYS A 134 16.79 -1.73 -23.57
CA LYS A 134 15.91 -2.88 -23.80
C LYS A 134 16.34 -3.98 -22.83
N HIS A 135 15.62 -4.14 -21.74
CA HIS A 135 15.74 -5.32 -20.89
C HIS A 135 15.08 -6.49 -21.62
N HIS A 136 15.90 -7.41 -22.12
CA HIS A 136 15.49 -8.68 -22.71
C HIS A 136 15.25 -9.74 -21.63
#